data_AF-A0A7U6B5B6-F1
#
_entry.id   AF-A0A7U6B5B6-F1
#
_cell.length_a   1.000
_cell.length_b   1.000
_cell.length_c   1.000
_cell.angle_alpha   90.00
_cell.angle_beta   90.00
_cell.angle_gamma   90.00
#
_symmetry.space_group_name_H-M   'P 1'
#
loop_
_entity.id
_entity.type
_entity.pdbx_description
1 polymer ?
#
loop_
_entity_poly.entity_id
_entity_poly.type
_entity_poly.pdbx_seq_one_letter_code
_entity_poly.pdbx_strand_id
1 'polypeptide(L)'
;MDIAVADAPVDEGCRRVMKKLVEHGCNAAGTPYSVEPFQVAETELRYLQRHGEVYGSGTSLVLPVLRSVEVEREGANVGKIRFVLGVNLV
;
A
#
# COMPACT_ATOMS: atom_id res chain seq x y z
N MET A 1 -2.91 1.35 -13.64
CA MET A 1 -3.07 -0.12 -13.69
C MET A 1 -3.82 -0.49 -12.43
N ASP A 2 -4.95 -1.16 -12.61
CA ASP A 2 -5.88 -1.47 -11.55
C ASP A 2 -5.67 -2.91 -11.12
N ILE A 3 -5.49 -3.13 -9.82
CA ILE A 3 -5.27 -4.42 -9.21
C ILE A 3 -6.51 -4.76 -8.39
N ALA A 4 -7.26 -5.75 -8.86
CA ALA A 4 -8.31 -6.37 -8.06
C ALA A 4 -7.68 -7.05 -6.84
N VAL A 5 -7.96 -6.56 -5.64
CA VAL A 5 -7.29 -7.07 -4.41
C VAL A 5 -7.59 -8.56 -4.20
N ALA A 6 -8.77 -9.02 -4.60
CA ALA A 6 -9.18 -10.42 -4.51
C ALA A 6 -8.33 -11.34 -5.40
N ASP A 7 -7.82 -10.84 -6.53
CA ASP A 7 -7.14 -11.62 -7.57
C ASP A 7 -5.63 -11.28 -7.67
N ALA A 8 -5.15 -10.33 -6.87
CA ALA A 8 -3.76 -9.89 -6.87
C ALA A 8 -2.80 -11.07 -6.65
N PRO A 9 -1.73 -11.23 -7.46
CA PRO A 9 -0.77 -12.32 -7.33
C PRO A 9 0.28 -12.03 -6.25
N VAL A 10 -0.16 -11.84 -5.00
CA VAL A 10 0.66 -11.57 -3.81
C VAL A 10 0.35 -12.58 -2.70
N ASP A 11 1.21 -12.63 -1.68
CA ASP A 11 0.95 -13.41 -0.48
C ASP A 11 -0.27 -12.88 0.31
N GLU A 12 -0.79 -13.73 1.21
CA GLU A 12 -1.99 -13.42 2.00
C GLU A 12 -1.78 -12.29 3.02
N GLY A 13 -0.54 -12.08 3.48
CA GLY A 13 -0.17 -10.93 4.30
C GLY A 13 -0.37 -9.63 3.54
N CYS A 14 0.25 -9.51 2.36
CA CYS A 14 0.10 -8.35 1.48
C CYS A 14 -1.36 -8.13 1.09
N ARG A 15 -2.09 -9.19 0.73
CA ARG A 15 -3.51 -9.11 0.36
C ARG A 15 -4.36 -8.53 1.51
N ARG A 16 -4.14 -8.95 2.76
CA ARG A 16 -4.86 -8.39 3.91
C ARG A 16 -4.57 -6.91 4.11
N VAL A 17 -3.32 -6.48 3.96
CA VAL A 17 -2.97 -5.05 4.06
C VAL A 17 -3.63 -4.25 2.92
N MET A 18 -3.62 -4.77 1.69
CA MET A 18 -4.31 -4.15 0.55
C MET A 18 -5.82 -3.98 0.79
N LYS A 19 -6.49 -4.98 1.39
CA LYS A 19 -7.91 -4.88 1.75
C LYS A 19 -8.16 -3.75 2.76
N LYS A 20 -7.38 -3.68 3.84
CA LYS A 20 -7.48 -2.61 4.84
C LYS A 20 -7.31 -1.22 4.22
N LEU A 21 -6.36 -1.08 3.29
CA LEU A 21 -6.14 0.18 2.58
C LEU A 21 -7.39 0.60 1.78
N VAL A 22 -8.00 -0.33 1.05
CA VAL A 22 -9.26 -0.07 0.32
C VAL A 22 -10.41 0.29 1.28
N GLU A 23 -10.56 -0.43 2.40
CA GLU A 23 -11.57 -0.14 3.43
C GLU A 23 -11.46 1.28 4.00
N HIS A 24 -10.24 1.82 4.06
CA HIS A 24 -9.96 3.19 4.49
C HIS A 24 -9.91 4.22 3.34
N GLY A 25 -10.30 3.85 2.12
CA GLY A 25 -10.30 4.74 0.95
C GLY A 25 -8.91 5.06 0.39
N CYS A 26 -7.89 4.29 0.76
CA CYS A 26 -6.52 4.42 0.28
C CYS A 26 -6.29 3.48 -0.91
N ASN A 27 -6.77 3.87 -2.10
CA ASN A 27 -6.82 2.96 -3.26
C ASN A 27 -6.32 3.56 -4.59
N ALA A 28 -5.93 4.83 -4.63
CA ALA A 28 -5.43 5.48 -5.85
C ALA A 28 -3.89 5.49 -5.90
N ALA A 29 -3.33 5.10 -7.04
CA ALA A 29 -1.91 5.16 -7.32
C ALA A 29 -1.40 6.60 -7.36
N GLY A 30 -0.18 6.84 -6.86
CA GLY A 30 0.46 8.15 -6.94
C GLY A 30 -0.12 9.21 -5.99
N THR A 31 -1.22 8.91 -5.29
CA THR A 31 -1.79 9.79 -4.28
C THR A 31 -1.07 9.61 -2.94
N PRO A 32 -0.59 10.69 -2.31
CA PRO A 32 -0.04 10.63 -0.96
C PRO A 32 -1.16 10.49 0.08
N TYR A 33 -1.09 9.44 0.88
CA TYR A 33 -1.97 9.19 2.01
C TYR A 33 -1.26 9.49 3.33
N SER A 34 -2.03 9.88 4.34
CA SER A 34 -1.58 10.01 5.72
C SER A 34 -2.57 9.31 6.62
N VAL A 35 -2.12 8.23 7.28
CA VAL A 35 -2.96 7.38 8.13
C VAL A 35 -2.38 7.29 9.53
N GLU A 36 -3.23 6.94 10.48
CA GLU A 36 -2.78 6.66 11.84
C GLU A 36 -2.24 5.22 11.94
N PRO A 37 -1.21 4.96 12.77
CA PRO A 37 -0.64 3.62 12.95
C PRO A 37 -1.66 2.57 13.41
N PHE A 38 -2.77 3.00 14.02
CA PHE A 38 -3.85 2.08 14.40
C PHE A 38 -4.74 1.69 13.21
N GLN A 39 -4.87 2.56 12.19
CA GLN A 39 -5.67 2.29 11.00
C GLN A 39 -4.96 1.26 10.12
N VAL A 40 -3.66 1.49 9.90
CA VAL A 40 -2.76 0.53 9.27
C VAL A 40 -1.43 0.59 10.00
N ALA A 41 -0.98 -0.54 10.53
CA ALA A 41 0.25 -0.56 11.32
C ALA A 41 1.48 -0.28 10.44
N GLU A 42 2.48 0.40 11.00
CA GLU A 42 3.76 0.65 10.30
C GLU A 42 4.39 -0.66 9.83
N THR A 43 4.32 -1.71 10.65
CA THR A 43 4.83 -3.04 10.31
C THR A 43 4.11 -3.65 9.11
N GLU A 44 2.80 -3.42 8.96
CA GLU A 44 2.00 -3.86 7.83
C GLU A 44 2.40 -3.13 6.54
N LEU A 45 2.57 -1.81 6.59
CA LEU A 45 3.03 -1.03 5.44
C LEU A 45 4.47 -1.39 5.05
N ARG A 46 5.36 -1.61 6.02
CA ARG A 46 6.72 -2.09 5.75
C ARG A 46 6.74 -3.50 5.17
N TYR A 47 5.84 -4.37 5.62
CA TYR A 47 5.68 -5.71 5.03
C TYR A 47 5.23 -5.59 3.57
N LEU A 48 4.20 -4.78 3.30
CA LEU A 48 3.71 -4.53 1.95
C LEU A 48 4.78 -3.89 1.05
N GLN A 49 5.62 -3.00 1.57
CA GLN A 49 6.73 -2.41 0.82
C GLN A 49 7.76 -3.46 0.36
N ARG A 50 7.98 -4.50 1.18
CA ARG A 50 9.02 -5.52 0.94
C ARG A 50 8.53 -6.69 0.10
N HIS A 51 7.23 -7.00 0.20
CA HIS A 51 6.67 -8.24 -0.35
C HIS A 51 5.51 -8.01 -1.32
N GLY A 52 4.96 -6.78 -1.36
CA GLY A 52 3.81 -6.42 -2.18
C GLY A 52 4.17 -6.13 -3.63
N GLU A 53 4.94 -6.99 -4.27
CA GLU A 53 5.22 -6.92 -5.70
C GLU A 53 4.12 -7.65 -6.49
N VAL A 54 3.51 -6.99 -7.46
CA VAL A 54 2.47 -7.58 -8.33
C VAL A 54 2.97 -7.73 -9.77
N TYR A 55 2.53 -8.80 -10.44
CA TYR A 55 2.87 -9.10 -11.82
C TYR A 55 1.78 -8.57 -12.78
N GLY A 56 2.19 -7.76 -13.77
CA GLY A 56 1.30 -7.31 -14.85
C GLY A 56 1.07 -8.37 -15.93
N SER A 57 -0.08 -8.29 -16.62
CA SER A 57 -0.54 -9.24 -17.65
C SER A 57 0.20 -9.19 -19.00
N GLY A 58 1.31 -8.44 -19.12
CA GLY A 58 2.15 -8.38 -20.32
C GLY A 58 3.62 -8.42 -19.96
N THR A 59 4.33 -9.46 -20.43
CA THR A 59 5.78 -9.70 -20.25
C THR A 59 6.30 -9.30 -18.86
N SER A 60 5.60 -9.77 -17.82
CA SER A 60 5.94 -9.74 -16.39
C SER A 60 6.65 -8.47 -15.91
N LEU A 61 5.99 -7.31 -16.04
CA LEU A 61 6.39 -6.13 -15.29
C LEU A 61 6.06 -6.34 -13.81
N VAL A 62 7.09 -6.35 -12.97
CA VAL A 62 6.96 -6.33 -11.52
C VAL A 62 6.74 -4.89 -11.08
N LEU A 63 5.64 -4.63 -10.37
CA LEU A 63 5.32 -3.32 -9.84
C LEU A 63 5.15 -3.40 -8.32
N PRO A 64 5.81 -2.54 -7.54
CA PRO A 64 5.56 -2.46 -6.12
C PRO A 64 4.19 -1.85 -5.86
N VAL A 65 3.39 -2.48 -4.99
CA VAL A 65 2.10 -1.94 -4.51
C VAL A 65 2.33 -0.65 -3.72
N LEU A 66 3.43 -0.56 -2.97
CA LEU A 66 3.80 0.63 -2.19
C LEU A 66 5.11 1.24 -2.71
N ARG A 67 5.10 2.52 -3.09
CA ARG A 67 6.29 3.24 -3.57
C ARG A 67 7.13 3.82 -2.45
N SER A 68 6.47 4.39 -1.45
CA SER A 68 7.14 5.03 -0.31
C SER A 68 6.31 4.86 0.95
N VAL A 69 7.00 4.84 2.08
CA VAL A 69 6.41 4.91 3.42
C VAL A 69 7.36 5.68 4.33
N GLU A 70 6.81 6.58 5.13
CA GLU A 70 7.54 7.41 6.08
C GLU A 70 6.70 7.62 7.33
N VAL A 71 7.35 7.59 8.50
CA VAL A 71 6.71 7.97 9.76
C VAL A 71 7.00 9.43 10.00
N GLU A 72 5.95 10.23 10.14
CA GLU A 72 6.08 11.66 10.41
C GLU A 72 6.56 11.87 11.85
N ARG A 73 7.74 12.48 11.99
CA ARG A 73 8.39 12.73 13.28
C ARG A 73 8.31 14.19 13.73
N GLU A 74 7.89 15.08 12.85
CA GLU A 74 7.85 16.52 13.09
C GLU A 74 6.59 17.16 12.48
N GLY A 75 6.15 18.30 13.04
CA GLY A 75 5.01 19.07 12.53
C GLY A 75 3.63 18.57 12.95
N ALA A 76 2.58 19.01 12.24
CA ALA A 76 1.18 18.75 12.60
C ALA A 76 0.73 17.29 12.40
N ASN A 77 1.56 16.46 11.76
CA ASN A 77 1.26 15.06 11.45
C ASN A 77 2.10 14.07 12.27
N VAL A 78 2.80 14.54 13.32
CA VAL A 78 3.60 13.67 14.19
C VAL A 78 2.80 12.43 14.60
N GLY A 79 3.40 11.26 14.42
CA GLY A 79 2.80 9.98 14.77
C GLY A 79 1.93 9.37 13.67
N LYS A 80 1.67 10.07 12.56
CA LYS A 80 1.04 9.50 11.37
C LYS A 80 2.06 8.85 10.44
N ILE A 81 1.57 7.95 9.61
CA ILE A 81 2.35 7.30 8.56
C ILE A 81 1.92 7.89 7.22
N ARG A 82 2.88 8.37 6.45
CA ARG A 82 2.70 8.84 5.08
C ARG A 82 3.17 7.78 4.10
N PHE A 83 2.39 7.56 3.05
CA PHE A 83 2.75 6.58 2.02
C PHE A 83 2.14 6.93 0.66
N VAL A 84 2.68 6.30 -0.39
CA VAL A 84 2.18 6.44 -1.77
C VAL A 84 2.04 5.06 -2.40
N LEU A 85 0.87 4.77 -2.97
CA LEU A 85 0.64 3.53 -3.72
C LEU A 85 1.26 3.59 -5.11
N GLY A 86 1.76 2.45 -5.58
CA GLY A 86 2.31 2.29 -6.92
C GLY A 86 1.29 1.88 -7.98
N VAL A 87 0.17 1.31 -7.54
CA VAL A 87 -0.93 0.78 -8.36
C VAL A 87 -2.28 1.24 -7.80
N ASN A 88 -3.32 1.24 -8.63
CA ASN A 88 -4.67 1.46 -8.14
C ASN A 88 -5.17 0.13 -7.56
N LEU A 89 -5.87 0.19 -6.44
CA LEU A 89 -6.51 -0.96 -5.81
C LEU A 89 -8.02 -0.89 -6.09
N VAL A 90 -8.57 -2.00 -6.59
CA VAL A 90 -10.00 -2.15 -6.90
C VAL A 90 -10.59 -3.41 -6.30
#